data_AF-A0A967T0D2-F1
#
_entry.id   AF-A0A967T0D2-F1
#
_cell.length_a   1.000
_cell.length_b   1.000
_cell.length_c   1.000
_cell.angle_alpha   90.00
_cell.angle_beta   90.00
_cell.angle_gamma   90.00
#
_symmetry.space_group_name_H-M   'P 1'
#
loop_
_entity.id
_entity.type
_entity.pdbx_description
1 polymer ?
#
loop_
_entity_poly.entity_id
_entity_poly.type
_entity_poly.pdbx_seq_one_letter_code
_entity_poly.pdbx_strand_id
1 'polypeptide(L)'
;MRELASRLLDESAARHADAGSDPPPEAAVLLLYERLRPVIGPGGFAALVRRAAGSLSGRHAALAGMADTESFELAVEKLHAVLGNGADEPAVVVAALVDELVGTLERMIGQELTARLIADTAMEGAGRDG
;
A
#
# COMPACT_ATOMS: atom_id res chain seq x y z
N MET A 1 -1.93 1.31 13.64
CA MET A 1 -2.61 0.71 12.47
C MET A 1 -3.40 1.79 11.73
N ARG A 2 -4.61 2.20 12.15
CA ARG A 2 -5.35 3.34 11.54
C ARG A 2 -4.58 4.66 11.52
N GLU A 3 -3.61 4.83 12.43
CA GLU A 3 -2.87 6.08 12.57
C GLU A 3 -1.97 6.41 11.37
N LEU A 4 -1.26 5.45 10.78
CA LEU A 4 -0.39 5.74 9.62
C LEU A 4 -1.23 6.02 8.36
N ALA A 5 -2.26 5.22 8.14
CA ALA A 5 -3.20 5.43 7.04
C ALA A 5 -3.92 6.79 7.18
N SER A 6 -4.41 7.13 8.37
CA SER A 6 -5.01 8.45 8.67
C SER A 6 -4.03 9.57 8.40
N ARG A 7 -2.80 9.48 8.92
CA ARG A 7 -1.77 10.51 8.71
C ARG A 7 -1.42 10.72 7.24
N LEU A 8 -1.42 9.66 6.43
CA LEU A 8 -1.19 9.78 4.98
C LEU A 8 -2.35 10.50 4.28
N LEU A 9 -3.59 10.20 4.67
CA LEU A 9 -4.78 10.88 4.16
C LEU A 9 -4.79 12.36 4.58
N ASP A 10 -4.49 12.65 5.84
CA ASP A 10 -4.45 14.02 6.39
C ASP A 10 -3.34 14.85 5.73
N GLU A 11 -2.14 14.28 5.55
CA GLU A 11 -1.03 14.95 4.89
C GLU A 11 -1.29 15.19 3.40
N SER A 12 -1.91 14.22 2.73
CA SER A 12 -2.35 14.38 1.34
C SER A 12 -3.33 15.54 1.21
N ALA A 13 -4.33 15.62 2.10
CA ALA A 13 -5.30 16.71 2.11
C ALA A 13 -4.64 18.07 2.40
N ALA A 14 -3.74 18.14 3.39
CA ALA A 14 -3.05 19.37 3.76
C ALA A 14 -2.21 19.95 2.60
N ARG A 15 -1.43 19.11 1.89
CA ARG A 15 -0.60 19.56 0.76
C ARG A 15 -1.40 20.21 -0.37
N HIS A 16 -2.62 19.74 -0.60
CA HIS A 16 -3.48 20.25 -1.67
C HIS A 16 -4.29 21.47 -1.22
N ALA A 17 -4.73 21.51 0.04
CA ALA A 17 -5.31 22.70 0.64
C ALA A 17 -4.35 23.91 0.56
N ASP A 18 -3.07 23.71 0.85
CA ASP A 18 -2.03 24.76 0.73
C ASP A 18 -1.79 25.19 -0.73
N ALA A 19 -2.02 24.29 -1.69
CA ALA A 19 -1.91 24.56 -3.12
C ALA A 19 -3.20 25.17 -3.72
N GLY A 20 -4.27 25.30 -2.94
CA GLY A 20 -5.57 25.79 -3.42
C GLY A 20 -6.29 24.83 -4.36
N SER A 21 -6.01 23.53 -4.28
CA SER A 21 -6.65 22.50 -5.10
C SER A 21 -7.19 21.36 -4.24
N ASP A 22 -8.16 20.62 -4.76
CA ASP A 22 -8.58 19.37 -4.14
C ASP A 22 -7.54 18.27 -4.46
N PRO A 23 -7.21 17.40 -3.49
CA PRO A 23 -6.31 16.29 -3.76
C PRO A 23 -6.94 15.36 -4.81
N PRO A 24 -6.19 14.92 -5.83
CA PRO A 24 -6.66 13.85 -6.68
C PRO A 24 -6.92 12.60 -5.79
N PRO A 25 -7.92 11.77 -6.11
CA PRO A 25 -8.30 10.63 -5.28
C PRO A 25 -7.12 9.70 -4.91
N GLU A 26 -6.16 9.53 -5.82
CA GLU A 26 -4.98 8.69 -5.64
C GLU A 26 -3.81 9.36 -4.86
N ALA A 27 -3.92 10.62 -4.45
CA ALA A 27 -2.82 11.40 -3.87
C ALA A 27 -2.16 10.73 -2.64
N ALA A 28 -2.95 10.12 -1.76
CA ALA A 28 -2.42 9.41 -0.60
C ALA A 28 -1.62 8.15 -0.98
N VAL A 29 -2.00 7.47 -2.06
CA VAL A 29 -1.26 6.31 -2.60
C VAL A 29 0.05 6.77 -3.24
N LEU A 30 0.04 7.90 -3.97
CA LEU A 30 1.25 8.51 -4.52
C LEU A 30 2.22 8.94 -3.42
N LEU A 31 1.72 9.56 -2.35
CA LEU A 31 2.53 9.94 -1.20
C LEU A 31 3.20 8.73 -0.53
N LEU A 32 2.46 7.63 -0.40
CA LEU A 32 3.01 6.38 0.13
C LEU A 32 4.08 5.81 -0.82
N TYR A 33 3.86 5.88 -2.14
CA TYR A 33 4.85 5.49 -3.13
C TYR A 33 6.14 6.29 -3.01
N GLU A 34 6.07 7.62 -2.94
CA GLU A 34 7.26 8.48 -2.80
C GLU A 34 8.12 8.07 -1.61
N ARG A 35 7.49 7.69 -0.49
CA ARG A 35 8.16 7.27 0.73
C ARG A 35 8.78 5.88 0.65
N LEU A 36 8.11 4.95 -0.03
CA LEU A 36 8.55 3.56 -0.11
C LEU A 36 9.48 3.30 -1.30
N ARG A 37 9.43 4.13 -2.34
CA ARG A 37 10.25 4.00 -3.55
C ARG A 37 11.75 3.81 -3.26
N PRO A 38 12.39 4.53 -2.31
CA PRO A 38 13.80 4.30 -2.00
C PRO A 38 14.11 2.93 -1.39
N VAL A 39 13.11 2.26 -0.83
CA VAL A 39 13.26 0.98 -0.11
C VAL A 39 12.92 -0.21 -0.98
N ILE A 40 11.76 -0.18 -1.66
CA ILE A 40 11.22 -1.34 -2.40
C ILE A 40 11.20 -1.11 -3.92
N GLY A 41 11.52 0.10 -4.38
CA GLY A 41 11.47 0.47 -5.79
C GLY A 41 10.05 0.44 -6.39
N PRO A 42 9.93 0.79 -7.69
CA PRO A 42 8.65 0.80 -8.40
C PRO A 42 8.00 -0.59 -8.49
N GLY A 43 8.80 -1.62 -8.80
CA GLY A 43 8.30 -3.00 -8.93
C GLY A 43 7.80 -3.59 -7.61
N GLY A 44 8.51 -3.33 -6.51
CA GLY A 44 8.07 -3.76 -5.17
C GLY A 44 6.78 -3.06 -4.75
N PHE A 45 6.65 -1.77 -5.05
CA PHE A 45 5.42 -1.04 -4.77
C PHE A 45 4.24 -1.52 -5.64
N ALA A 46 4.46 -1.79 -6.93
CA ALA A 46 3.43 -2.37 -7.79
C ALA A 46 2.94 -3.74 -7.27
N ALA A 47 3.86 -4.58 -6.80
CA ALA A 47 3.52 -5.86 -6.16
C ALA A 47 2.70 -5.67 -4.87
N LEU A 48 3.04 -4.66 -4.06
CA LEU A 48 2.29 -4.31 -2.86
C LEU A 48 0.84 -3.88 -3.20
N VAL A 49 0.69 -3.01 -4.21
CA VAL A 49 -0.62 -2.56 -4.70
C VAL A 49 -1.46 -3.73 -5.23
N ARG A 50 -0.89 -4.61 -6.06
CA ARG A 50 -1.60 -5.82 -6.54
C ARG A 50 -2.13 -6.65 -5.39
N ARG A 51 -1.30 -6.87 -4.37
CA ARG A 51 -1.68 -7.70 -3.21
C ARG A 51 -2.78 -7.06 -2.36
N ALA A 52 -2.68 -5.75 -2.11
CA ALA A 52 -3.69 -5.00 -1.38
C ALA A 52 -5.02 -4.93 -2.16
N ALA A 53 -4.97 -4.58 -3.45
CA ALA A 53 -6.16 -4.54 -4.29
C ALA A 53 -6.82 -5.92 -4.45
N GLY A 54 -6.03 -6.99 -4.58
CA GLY A 54 -6.54 -8.36 -4.61
C GLY A 54 -7.30 -8.73 -3.33
N SER A 55 -6.78 -8.35 -2.17
CA SER A 55 -7.43 -8.54 -0.86
C SER A 55 -8.77 -7.79 -0.76
N LEU A 56 -8.85 -6.61 -1.38
CA LEU A 56 -10.05 -5.76 -1.35
C LEU A 56 -11.06 -6.06 -2.46
N SER A 57 -10.66 -6.74 -3.53
CA SER A 57 -11.47 -6.95 -4.73
C SER A 57 -12.83 -7.60 -4.45
N GLY A 58 -12.94 -8.46 -3.43
CA GLY A 58 -14.20 -9.08 -3.02
C GLY A 58 -15.20 -8.12 -2.36
N ARG A 59 -14.74 -6.98 -1.83
CA ARG A 59 -15.57 -5.91 -1.24
C ARG A 59 -15.72 -4.70 -2.15
N HIS A 60 -14.72 -4.48 -3.00
CA HIS A 60 -14.66 -3.36 -3.94
C HIS A 60 -14.34 -3.90 -5.33
N ALA A 61 -15.37 -4.31 -6.08
CA ALA A 61 -15.23 -4.91 -7.40
C ALA A 61 -14.42 -4.03 -8.38
N ALA A 62 -14.46 -2.71 -8.20
CA ALA A 62 -13.68 -1.77 -9.02
C ALA A 62 -12.15 -1.98 -8.87
N LEU A 63 -11.67 -2.52 -7.74
CA LEU A 63 -10.26 -2.83 -7.52
C LEU A 63 -9.83 -4.17 -8.14
N ALA A 64 -10.77 -5.00 -8.63
CA ALA A 64 -10.44 -6.32 -9.20
C ALA A 64 -9.49 -6.21 -10.41
N GLY A 65 -9.67 -5.19 -11.26
CA GLY A 65 -8.81 -4.96 -12.43
C GLY A 65 -7.38 -4.52 -12.11
N MET A 66 -7.09 -4.22 -10.84
CA MET A 66 -5.74 -3.84 -10.39
C MET A 66 -4.85 -5.06 -10.07
N ALA A 67 -5.43 -6.26 -9.91
CA ALA A 67 -4.68 -7.47 -9.54
C ALA A 67 -3.65 -7.90 -10.61
N ASP A 68 -3.87 -7.55 -11.87
CA ASP A 68 -3.00 -7.92 -13.00
C ASP A 68 -1.97 -6.83 -13.38
N THR A 69 -1.74 -5.87 -12.49
CA THR A 69 -0.95 -4.68 -12.84
C THR A 69 0.54 -4.90 -12.67
N GLU A 70 1.30 -4.87 -13.77
CA GLU A 70 2.74 -5.20 -13.76
C GLU A 70 3.65 -4.02 -13.39
N SER A 71 3.22 -2.77 -13.63
CA SER A 71 3.98 -1.55 -13.34
C SER A 71 3.25 -0.60 -12.39
N PHE A 72 3.99 0.30 -11.74
CA PHE A 72 3.41 1.30 -10.86
C PHE A 72 2.58 2.32 -11.63
N GLU A 73 3.08 2.76 -12.78
CA GLU A 73 2.41 3.73 -13.65
C GLU A 73 1.03 3.22 -14.07
N LEU A 74 0.95 1.94 -14.46
CA LEU A 74 -0.32 1.31 -14.80
C LEU A 74 -1.22 1.13 -13.57
N ALA A 75 -0.66 0.93 -12.38
CA ALA A 75 -1.44 0.84 -11.15
C ALA A 75 -2.10 2.18 -10.80
N VAL A 76 -1.36 3.28 -10.97
CA VAL A 76 -1.86 4.64 -10.76
C VAL A 76 -2.90 5.00 -11.81
N GLU A 77 -2.65 4.71 -13.09
CA GLU A 77 -3.61 4.96 -14.17
C GLU A 77 -4.93 4.23 -13.93
N LYS A 78 -4.87 2.93 -13.58
CA LYS A 78 -6.05 2.13 -13.25
C LYS A 78 -6.75 2.65 -12.00
N LEU A 79 -6.01 3.05 -10.97
CA LEU A 79 -6.58 3.62 -9.75
C LEU A 79 -7.31 4.93 -10.07
N HIS A 80 -6.70 5.82 -10.86
CA HIS A 80 -7.31 7.05 -11.32
C HIS A 80 -8.59 6.77 -12.12
N ALA A 81 -8.55 5.80 -13.04
CA ALA A 81 -9.72 5.41 -13.83
C ALA A 81 -10.85 4.82 -12.96
N VAL A 82 -10.51 4.02 -11.95
CA VAL A 82 -11.46 3.43 -10.99
C VAL A 82 -12.14 4.51 -10.14
N LEU A 83 -11.39 5.52 -9.73
CA LEU A 83 -11.87 6.59 -8.87
C LEU A 83 -12.56 7.71 -9.65
N GLY A 84 -12.18 7.93 -10.91
CA GLY A 84 -12.76 8.94 -11.79
C GLY A 84 -14.06 8.51 -12.49
N ASN A 85 -14.28 7.21 -12.71
CA ASN A 85 -15.46 6.70 -13.45
C ASN A 85 -16.69 6.40 -12.58
N GLY A 86 -16.85 7.08 -11.44
CA GLY A 86 -18.08 7.01 -10.65
C GLY A 86 -18.16 5.81 -9.70
N ALA A 87 -17.09 5.50 -8.98
CA ALA A 87 -17.28 4.85 -7.70
C ALA A 87 -18.20 5.75 -6.86
N ASP A 88 -19.30 5.20 -6.32
CA ASP A 88 -20.25 5.98 -5.50
C ASP A 88 -19.55 6.64 -4.29
N GLU A 89 -18.39 6.12 -3.86
CA GLU A 89 -17.57 6.65 -2.77
C GLU A 89 -16.06 6.50 -3.04
N PRO A 90 -15.44 7.34 -3.90
CA PRO A 90 -14.02 7.22 -4.26
C PRO A 90 -13.11 7.36 -3.03
N ALA A 91 -13.46 8.25 -2.12
CA ALA A 91 -12.73 8.47 -0.87
C ALA A 91 -12.71 7.22 0.03
N VAL A 92 -13.79 6.45 0.08
CA VAL A 92 -13.88 5.22 0.88
C VAL A 92 -13.02 4.12 0.26
N VAL A 93 -13.05 3.98 -1.06
CA VAL A 93 -12.20 3.02 -1.78
C VAL A 93 -10.72 3.35 -1.58
N VAL A 94 -10.34 4.63 -1.66
CA VAL A 94 -8.97 5.09 -1.41
C VAL A 94 -8.54 4.83 0.03
N ALA A 95 -9.38 5.18 1.00
CA ALA A 95 -9.08 4.95 2.41
C ALA A 95 -8.89 3.46 2.71
N ALA A 96 -9.76 2.60 2.16
CA ALA A 96 -9.63 1.15 2.28
C ALA A 96 -8.34 0.64 1.63
N LEU A 97 -8.00 1.14 0.44
CA LEU A 97 -6.77 0.77 -0.26
C LEU A 97 -5.51 1.19 0.51
N VAL A 98 -5.47 2.42 1.04
CA VAL A 98 -4.35 2.91 1.85
C VAL A 98 -4.20 2.09 3.14
N ASP A 99 -5.30 1.78 3.83
CA ASP A 99 -5.28 0.93 5.03
C ASP A 99 -4.76 -0.48 4.72
N GLU A 100 -5.22 -1.10 3.63
CA GLU A 100 -4.76 -2.43 3.21
C GLU A 100 -3.30 -2.44 2.72
N LEU A 101 -2.85 -1.37 2.06
CA LEU A 101 -1.45 -1.19 1.66
C LEU A 101 -0.52 -1.15 2.88
N VAL A 102 -0.87 -0.33 3.88
CA VAL A 102 -0.14 -0.23 5.14
C VAL A 102 -0.15 -1.58 5.86
N GLY A 103 -1.33 -2.20 6.01
CA GLY A 103 -1.45 -3.49 6.68
C GLY A 103 -0.70 -4.62 5.96
N THR A 104 -0.64 -4.60 4.63
CA THR A 104 0.14 -5.57 3.86
C THR A 104 1.64 -5.38 4.06
N LEU A 105 2.12 -4.13 4.06
CA LEU A 105 3.52 -3.82 4.33
C LEU A 105 3.93 -4.27 5.73
N GLU A 106 3.12 -3.98 6.75
CA GLU A 106 3.37 -4.40 8.14
C GLU A 106 3.42 -5.93 8.27
N ARG A 107 2.50 -6.66 7.63
CA ARG A 107 2.53 -8.13 7.60
C ARG A 107 3.81 -8.66 6.98
N MET A 108 4.27 -8.07 5.87
CA MET A 108 5.53 -8.46 5.23
C MET A 108 6.73 -8.20 6.14
N ILE A 109 6.79 -7.03 6.79
CA ILE A 109 7.85 -6.70 7.76
C ILE A 109 7.83 -7.68 8.93
N GLY A 110 6.65 -7.96 9.49
CA GLY A 110 6.49 -8.90 10.60
C GLY A 110 6.92 -10.32 10.23
N GLN A 111 6.59 -10.79 9.02
CA GLN A 111 7.02 -12.09 8.50
C GLN A 111 8.54 -12.16 8.34
N GLU A 112 9.16 -11.13 7.79
CA GLU A 112 10.62 -11.07 7.63
C GLU A 112 11.33 -11.05 8.98
N LEU A 113 10.87 -10.23 9.93
CA LEU A 113 11.43 -10.18 11.29
C LEU A 113 11.29 -11.53 12.01
N THR A 114 10.13 -12.18 11.89
CA THR A 114 9.88 -13.50 12.48
C THR A 114 10.81 -14.55 11.88
N ALA A 115 10.98 -14.55 10.54
CA ALA A 115 11.88 -15.47 9.86
C ALA A 115 13.34 -15.32 10.33
N ARG A 116 13.81 -14.08 10.52
CA ARG A 116 15.14 -13.79 11.06
C ARG A 116 15.31 -14.29 12.49
N LEU A 117 14.36 -14.03 13.38
CA LEU A 117 14.41 -14.50 14.77
C LEU A 117 14.47 -16.04 14.86
N ILE A 118 13.70 -16.74 14.03
CA ILE A 118 13.73 -18.21 13.96
C ILE A 118 15.10 -18.69 13.47
N ALA A 119 15.65 -18.06 12.43
CA ALA A 119 16.97 -18.40 11.91
C ALA A 119 18.09 -18.17 12.93
N ASP A 120 18.08 -17.03 13.63
CA ASP A 120 19.08 -16.69 14.65
C ASP A 120 19.02 -17.67 15.84
N THR A 121 17.81 -18.03 16.29
CA THR A 121 17.63 -19.02 17.37
C THR A 121 18.13 -20.41 16.97
N ALA A 122 17.94 -20.80 15.71
CA ALA A 122 18.42 -22.09 15.19
C ALA A 122 19.97 -22.15 15.12
N MET A 123 20.64 -21.03 14.82
CA MET A 123 22.10 -20.95 14.80
C MET A 123 22.71 -20.95 16.20
N GLU A 124 22.09 -20.27 17.17
CA GLU A 124 22.55 -20.27 18.57
C GLU A 124 22.42 -21.66 19.24
N GLY A 125 21.41 -22.45 18.85
CA GLY A 125 21.27 -23.83 19.29
C GLY A 125 22.37 -24.76 18.75
N ALA A 126 22.80 -24.56 17.50
CA ALA A 126 23.82 -25.40 16.86
C ALA A 126 25.26 -25.16 17.39
N GLY A 127 25.53 -24.01 17.99
CA GLY A 127 26.85 -23.67 18.55
C GLY A 127 27.07 -24.11 20.00
N ARG A 128 26.06 -24.68 20.67
CA ARG A 128 26.12 -25.08 22.09
C ARG A 128 26.46 -26.56 22.32
N ASP A 129 26.45 -27.36 21.26
CA ASP A 129 26.69 -28.81 21.29
C ASP A 129 28.02 -29.22 20.61
N GLY A 130 28.90 -28.26 20.31
CA GLY A 130 30.20 -28.46 19.66
C GLY A 130 31.40 -28.26 20.57
#